data_AF-A0A7C7LQU9-F1
#
_entry.id   AF-A0A7C7LQU9-F1
#
_cell.length_a   1.000
_cell.length_b   1.000
_cell.length_c   1.000
_cell.angle_alpha   90.00
_cell.angle_beta   90.00
_cell.angle_gamma   90.00
#
_symmetry.space_group_name_H-M   'P 1'
#
loop_
_entity.id
_entity.type
_entity.pdbx_description
1 polymer ?
#
loop_
_entity_poly.entity_id
_entity_poly.type
_entity_poly.pdbx_seq_one_letter_code
_entity_poly.pdbx_strand_id
1 'polypeptide(L)' 'MGGLEKDPWSIAGHELSEKAARTLVKLRHEGDELETREAWLDRLSEQAQCPECDGELGLVGAGDVPQIICLSDTGHLRWP' A
#
# COMPACT_ATOMS: atom_id res chain seq x y z
N MET A 1 -14.46 0.52 -9.96
CA MET A 1 -13.62 1.47 -9.21
C MET A 1 -13.02 0.71 -8.04
N GLY A 2 -11.73 0.34 -8.13
CA GLY A 2 -11.04 -0.40 -7.07
C GLY A 2 -10.83 0.52 -5.87
N GLY A 3 -11.69 0.38 -4.86
CA GLY A 3 -11.72 1.29 -3.72
C GLY A 3 -10.50 1.08 -2.83
N LEU A 4 -9.67 2.12 -2.72
CA LEU A 4 -8.61 2.25 -1.70
C LEU A 4 -9.16 2.20 -0.26
N GLU A 5 -10.48 2.10 -0.10
CA GLU A 5 -11.26 2.12 1.14
C GLU A 5 -11.02 0.89 2.02
N LYS A 6 -10.73 -0.26 1.40
CA LYS A 6 -10.41 -1.51 2.10
C LYS A 6 -8.93 -1.81 1.96
N ASP A 7 -8.14 -1.24 2.86
CA ASP A 7 -6.72 -1.52 2.94
C ASP A 7 -6.44 -2.84 3.69
N PRO A 8 -5.40 -3.60 3.28
CA PRO A 8 -5.12 -4.93 3.81
C PRO A 8 -4.75 -4.91 5.29
N TRP A 9 -4.15 -3.81 5.77
CA TRP A 9 -3.81 -3.66 7.18
C TRP A 9 -5.05 -3.56 8.07
N SER A 10 -6.03 -2.74 7.69
CA SER A 10 -7.29 -2.65 8.42
C SER A 10 -8.07 -3.96 8.39
N ILE A 11 -8.04 -4.71 7.28
CA ILE A 11 -8.68 -6.03 7.18
C ILE A 11 -7.99 -7.05 8.10
N ALA A 12 -6.66 -7.05 8.15
CA ALA A 12 -5.88 -7.95 8.99
C ALA A 12 -5.86 -7.53 10.47
N GLY A 13 -6.42 -6.37 10.83
CA GLY A 13 -6.33 -5.82 12.17
C GLY A 13 -4.93 -5.36 12.56
N HIS A 14 -4.07 -5.09 11.57
CA HIS A 14 -2.71 -4.62 11.78
C HIS A 14 -2.70 -3.08 11.88
N GLU A 15 -2.20 -2.57 13.00
CA GLU A 15 -2.14 -1.13 13.24
C GLU A 15 -0.99 -0.50 12.44
N LEU A 16 -1.35 0.29 11.43
CA LEU A 16 -0.40 1.12 10.71
C LEU A 16 0.21 2.18 11.65
N SER A 17 1.51 2.41 11.51
CA SER A 17 2.17 3.55 12.14
C SER A 17 1.50 4.87 11.72
N GLU A 18 1.51 5.89 12.59
CA GLU A 18 0.86 7.18 12.32
C GLU A 18 1.29 7.78 10.96
N LYS A 19 2.58 7.62 10.60
CA LYS A 19 3.12 8.05 9.30
C LYS A 19 2.46 7.30 8.14
N ALA A 20 2.38 5.97 8.21
CA ALA A 20 1.76 5.14 7.18
C ALA A 20 0.27 5.44 7.04
N ALA A 21 -0.45 5.60 8.16
CA ALA A 21 -1.86 5.98 8.15
C ALA A 21 -2.09 7.36 7.47
N ARG A 22 -1.23 8.36 7.77
CA ARG A 22 -1.29 9.66 7.08
C ARG A 22 -0.99 9.52 5.58
N THR A 23 0.00 8.72 5.21
CA THR A 23 0.36 8.45 3.81
C THR A 23 -0.80 7.79 3.07
N LEU A 24 -1.51 6.83 3.68
CA LEU A 24 -2.69 6.19 3.12
C LEU A 24 -3.84 7.17 2.89
N VAL A 25 -4.08 8.11 3.82
CA VAL A 25 -5.07 9.18 3.63
C VAL A 25 -4.69 10.08 2.45
N LYS A 26 -3.41 10.46 2.35
CA LYS A 26 -2.92 11.26 1.21
C LYS A 26 -3.05 10.52 -0.11
N LEU A 27 -2.69 9.24 -0.16
CA LEU A 27 -2.90 8.39 -1.34
C LEU A 27 -4.36 8.41 -1.81
N ARG A 28 -5.33 8.36 -0.87
CA ARG A 28 -6.77 8.40 -1.19
C ARG A 28 -7.24 9.76 -1.71
N HIS A 29 -6.62 10.85 -1.27
CA HIS A 29 -7.02 12.21 -1.64
C HIS A 29 -6.25 12.77 -2.85
N GLU A 30 -4.97 12.40 -2.99
CA GLU A 30 -4.01 12.97 -3.94
C GLU A 30 -3.61 11.96 -5.02
N GLY A 31 -3.97 10.67 -4.90
CA GLY A 31 -3.63 9.59 -5.84
C GLY A 31 -4.52 9.49 -7.07
N ASP A 32 -5.11 10.59 -7.54
CA ASP A 32 -5.94 10.64 -8.75
C ASP A 32 -5.10 10.42 -10.01
N GLU A 33 -3.88 10.97 -10.02
CA GLU A 33 -2.88 10.78 -11.07
C GLU A 33 -2.03 9.53 -10.82
N LEU A 34 -1.75 8.75 -11.87
CA LEU A 34 -0.96 7.50 -11.78
C LEU A 34 0.43 7.72 -11.15
N GLU A 35 1.15 8.75 -11.59
CA GLU A 35 2.49 9.07 -11.08
C GLU A 35 2.45 9.45 -9.59
N THR A 36 1.43 10.22 -9.19
CA THR A 36 1.25 10.62 -7.79
C THR A 36 0.87 9.42 -6.92
N ARG A 37 0.02 8.54 -7.44
CA ARG A 37 -0.37 7.29 -6.79
C ARG A 37 0.84 6.37 -6.57
N GLU A 38 1.70 6.22 -7.57
CA GLU A 38 2.92 5.42 -7.48
C GLU A 38 3.83 5.94 -6.36
N ALA A 39 4.11 7.25 -6.33
CA ALA A 39 4.93 7.87 -5.30
C ALA A 39 4.35 7.70 -3.88
N TRP A 40 3.03 7.77 -3.73
CA TRP A 40 2.39 7.55 -2.44
C TRP A 40 2.40 6.09 -2.00
N LEU A 41 2.23 5.14 -2.93
CA LEU A 41 2.29 3.71 -2.64
C LEU A 41 3.71 3.27 -2.29
N ASP A 42 4.71 3.78 -3.01
CA ASP A 42 6.13 3.55 -2.71
C ASP A 42 6.44 3.98 -1.27
N ARG A 43 6.08 5.22 -0.96
CA ARG A 43 6.22 5.79 0.39
C ARG A 43 5.44 5.02 1.47
N LEU A 44 4.28 4.47 1.12
CA LEU A 44 3.49 3.65 2.04
C LEU A 44 4.20 2.31 2.30
N SER A 45 4.77 1.69 1.27
CA SER A 45 5.50 0.43 1.37
C SER A 45 6.76 0.54 2.23
N GLU A 46 7.42 1.71 2.25
CA GLU A 46 8.54 1.97 3.15
C GLU A 46 8.13 2.19 4.62
N GLN A 47 6.89 2.62 4.86
CA GLN A 47 6.39 2.96 6.19
C GLN A 47 5.54 1.87 6.83
N ALA A 48 5.04 0.94 6.03
CA ALA A 48 4.18 -0.15 6.44
C ALA A 48 4.86 -1.49 6.20
N GLN A 49 4.48 -2.50 6.98
CA GLN A 49 4.97 -3.85 6.84
C GLN A 49 3.83 -4.78 6.43
N CYS A 50 4.17 -5.96 5.94
CA CYS A 50 3.18 -6.97 5.61
C CYS A 50 2.39 -7.34 6.87
N PRO A 51 1.05 -7.25 6.87
CA PRO A 51 0.25 -7.54 8.06
C PRO A 51 0.21 -9.04 8.41
N GLU A 52 0.62 -9.92 7.49
CA GLU A 52 0.64 -11.38 7.70
C GLU A 52 1.98 -11.89 8.25
N CYS A 53 3.08 -11.27 7.86
CA CYS A 53 4.43 -11.79 8.16
C CYS A 53 5.43 -10.73 8.63
N ASP A 54 4.99 -9.49 8.84
CA ASP A 54 5.81 -8.32 9.18
C ASP A 54 6.99 -8.07 8.21
N GLY A 55 6.91 -8.65 7.02
CA GLY A 55 7.92 -8.54 5.98
C GLY A 55 7.91 -7.18 5.28
N GLU A 56 9.00 -6.89 4.58
CA GLU A 56 9.10 -5.69 3.75
C GLU A 56 8.12 -5.75 2.58
N LEU A 57 7.63 -4.57 2.22
CA LEU A 57 6.74 -4.37 1.11
C LEU A 57 7.50 -3.75 -0.06
N GLY A 58 7.05 -4.05 -1.27
CA GLY A 58 7.60 -3.48 -2.49
C GLY A 58 6.50 -3.01 -3.41
N LEU A 59 6.85 -2.14 -4.35
CA LEU A 59 5.94 -1.63 -5.36
C LEU A 59 6.15 -2.32 -6.70
N VAL A 60 5.07 -2.71 -7.37
CA VAL A 60 5.07 -3.26 -8.73
C VAL A 60 4.00 -2.59 -9.58
N GLY A 61 4.10 -2.75 -10.91
CA GLY A 61 3.09 -2.24 -11.85
C GLY A 61 3.50 -0.96 -12.59
N ALA A 62 4.79 -0.72 -12.78
CA ALA A 62 5.29 0.39 -13.61
C ALA A 62 4.64 0.35 -15.01
N GLY A 63 3.79 1.33 -15.31
CA GLY A 63 3.04 1.46 -16.57
C GLY A 63 1.59 0.94 -16.56
N ASP A 64 1.12 0.38 -15.45
CA ASP A 64 -0.28 -0.03 -15.23
C ASP A 64 -0.78 0.52 -13.87
N VAL A 65 -1.67 -0.17 -13.17
CA VAL A 65 -2.11 0.22 -11.82
C VAL A 65 -1.02 -0.16 -10.82
N PRO A 66 -0.38 0.79 -10.12
CA PRO A 66 0.65 0.47 -9.15
C PRO A 66 0.05 -0.31 -7.98
N GLN A 67 0.71 -1.41 -7.59
CA GLN A 67 0.32 -2.30 -6.50
C GLN A 67 1.50 -2.54 -5.56
N ILE A 68 1.25 -2.42 -4.26
CA ILE A 68 2.12 -2.91 -3.21
C ILE A 68 1.98 -4.43 -3.12
N ILE A 69 3.10 -5.12 -3.05
CA ILE A 69 3.22 -6.54 -2.80
C ILE A 69 4.10 -6.80 -1.57
N CYS A 70 3.89 -7.92 -0.89
CA CYS A 70 4.88 -8.39 0.07
C CYS A 70 6.08 -9.02 -0.67
N LEU A 71 7.29 -8.60 -0.30
CA LEU A 71 8.54 -9.11 -0.87
C LEU A 71 8.88 -10.53 -0.37
N SER A 72 8.38 -10.90 0.82
CA SER A 72 8.55 -12.24 1.38
C SER A 72 7.67 -13.28 0.67
N ASP A 73 6.39 -12.95 0.46
CA ASP A 73 5.46 -13.78 -0.31
C ASP A 73 4.37 -12.92 -0.95
N THR A 74 4.27 -12.96 -2.28
CA THR A 74 3.30 -12.15 -3.03
C THR A 74 1.83 -12.50 -2.75
N GLY A 75 1.57 -13.65 -2.10
CA GLY A 75 0.25 -14.09 -1.69
C GLY A 75 -0.22 -13.47 -0.37
N HIS A 76 0.70 -13.00 0.50
CA HIS A 76 0.33 -12.36 1.76
C HIS A 76 -0.33 -11.00 1.55
N LEU A 77 0.20 -10.20 0.62
CA LEU A 77 -0.31 -8.86 0.37
C LEU A 77 -0.11 -8.52 -1.10
N ARG A 78 -1.21 -8.11 -1.74
CA ARG A 78 -1.26 -7.51 -3.07
C ARG A 78 -2.39 -6.49 -3.10
N TRP A 79 -2.04 -5.21 -3.14
CA TRP A 79 -3.00 -4.12 -2.99
C TRP A 79 -2.44 -2.83 -3.59
N PRO A 80 -3.23 -1.93 -4.18
CA PRO A 80 -4.69 -1.97 -4.35
C PRO A 80 -5.21 -2.97 -5.38
#